data_AF-A0A356WZ18-F1
#
_entry.id   AF-A0A356WZ18-F1
#
_cell.length_a   1.000
_cell.length_b   1.000
_cell.length_c   1.000
_cell.angle_alpha   90.00
_cell.angle_beta   90.00
_cell.angle_gamma   90.00
#
_symmetry.space_group_name_H-M   'P 1'
#
loop_
_entity.id
_entity.type
_entity.pdbx_description
1 polymer ?
#
loop_
_entity_poly.entity_id
_entity_poly.type
_entity_poly.pdbx_seq_one_letter_code
_entity_poly.pdbx_strand_id
1 'polypeptide(L)'
;MKDKWNPEMATMYSGFKNAFFVEQEGDRAKKFDEIKEEMNVQELDENNAKIILKELKTELVIFMGSFYFYAIAKRWTTDVS
;
A
#
# COMPACT_ATOMS: atom_id res chain seq x y z
N MET A 1 -9.56 6.09 3.57
CA MET A 1 -8.31 6.21 4.35
C MET A 1 -8.15 7.63 4.87
N LYS A 2 -8.59 8.66 4.14
CA LYS A 2 -8.59 10.04 4.62
C LYS A 2 -9.35 10.22 5.94
N ASP A 3 -10.42 9.44 6.12
CA ASP A 3 -11.27 9.34 7.31
C ASP A 3 -10.72 8.44 8.43
N LYS A 4 -9.71 7.60 8.13
CA LYS A 4 -9.21 6.54 9.03
C LYS A 4 -7.75 6.73 9.44
N TRP A 5 -7.03 7.57 8.71
CA TRP A 5 -5.64 7.84 8.96
C TRP A 5 -5.49 8.84 10.10
N ASN A 6 -4.60 8.54 11.05
CA ASN A 6 -4.20 9.46 12.10
C ASN A 6 -2.65 9.49 12.19
N PRO A 7 -2.06 10.55 12.77
CA PRO A 7 -0.60 10.66 12.87
C PRO A 7 0.07 9.53 13.66
N GLU A 8 -0.62 8.93 14.63
CA GLU A 8 -0.09 7.84 15.46
C GLU A 8 0.15 6.55 14.65
N MET A 9 -0.63 6.35 13.58
CA MET A 9 -0.42 5.25 12.64
C MET A 9 0.93 5.33 11.94
N ALA A 10 1.45 6.53 11.66
CA ALA A 10 2.79 6.68 11.06
C ALA A 10 3.87 6.05 11.97
N THR A 11 3.75 6.24 13.29
CA THR A 11 4.64 5.61 14.28
C THR A 11 4.45 4.10 14.35
N MET A 12 3.21 3.61 14.27
CA MET A 12 2.95 2.17 14.23
C MET A 12 3.60 1.50 13.01
N TYR A 13 3.61 2.19 11.87
CA TYR A 13 4.16 1.66 10.61
C TYR A 13 5.64 1.98 10.38
N SER A 14 6.27 2.84 11.19
CA SER A 14 7.67 3.22 11.00
C SER A 14 8.66 2.08 11.23
N GLY A 15 8.22 0.98 11.87
CA GLY A 15 9.05 -0.21 12.08
C GLY A 15 9.22 -1.09 10.84
N PHE A 16 8.44 -0.88 9.78
CA PHE A 16 8.55 -1.66 8.55
C PHE A 16 9.65 -1.09 7.65
N LYS A 17 10.57 -1.97 7.20
CA LYS A 17 11.69 -1.60 6.32
C LYS A 17 11.21 -1.03 4.98
N ASN A 18 10.20 -1.66 4.41
CA ASN A 18 9.57 -1.26 3.14
C ASN A 18 8.10 -0.98 3.42
N ALA A 19 7.60 0.17 2.97
CA ALA A 19 6.19 0.53 3.06
C ALA A 19 5.72 1.00 1.68
N PHE A 20 4.62 0.41 1.23
CA PHE A 20 4.03 0.69 -0.08
C PHE A 20 2.61 1.22 0.09
N PHE A 21 2.24 2.18 -0.74
CA PHE A 21 0.90 2.76 -0.74
C PHE A 21 0.22 2.52 -2.08
N VAL A 22 -1.01 2.00 -2.01
CA VAL A 22 -1.87 1.80 -3.18
C VAL A 22 -2.98 2.83 -3.12
N GLU A 23 -2.91 3.80 -4.03
CA GLU A 23 -3.98 4.78 -4.18
C GLU A 23 -5.25 4.10 -4.68
N GLN A 24 -6.39 4.42 -4.06
CA GLN A 24 -7.71 3.95 -4.47
C GLN A 24 -8.53 5.11 -5.03
N GLU A 25 -9.47 4.77 -5.90
CA GLU A 25 -10.42 5.73 -6.44
C GLU A 25 -11.44 6.18 -5.37
N GLY A 26 -11.93 7.42 -5.53
CA GLY A 26 -12.99 8.01 -4.71
C GLY A 26 -12.53 9.06 -3.70
N ASP A 27 -13.40 10.01 -3.39
CA ASP A 27 -13.09 11.24 -2.65
C ASP A 27 -12.66 11.00 -1.18
N ARG A 28 -12.94 9.81 -0.63
CA ARG A 28 -12.56 9.40 0.73
C ARG A 28 -11.23 8.64 0.79
N ALA A 29 -10.69 8.26 -0.38
CA ALA A 29 -9.36 7.70 -0.46
C ALA A 29 -8.32 8.80 -0.22
N LYS A 30 -7.25 8.45 0.48
CA LYS A 30 -6.11 9.36 0.61
C LYS A 30 -5.28 9.22 -0.65
N LYS A 31 -4.78 10.32 -1.18
CA LYS A 31 -3.92 10.35 -2.36
C LYS A 31 -2.48 10.04 -2.00
N PHE A 32 -1.72 9.50 -2.94
CA PHE A 32 -0.30 9.21 -2.72
C PHE A 32 0.47 10.46 -2.29
N ASP A 33 0.18 11.60 -2.94
CA ASP A 33 0.77 12.88 -2.62
C ASP A 33 0.49 13.36 -1.19
N GLU A 34 -0.65 13.00 -0.61
CA GLU A 34 -1.01 13.35 0.76
C GLU A 34 -0.30 12.44 1.79
N ILE A 35 -0.13 11.15 1.51
CA ILE A 35 0.45 10.20 2.47
C ILE A 35 1.98 10.22 2.51
N LYS A 36 2.64 10.53 1.39
CA LYS A 36 4.10 10.62 1.31
C LYS A 36 4.68 11.76 2.16
N GLU A 37 3.86 12.77 2.49
CA GLU A 37 4.23 13.86 3.40
C GLU A 37 4.24 13.41 4.88
N GLU A 38 3.57 12.29 5.18
CA GLU A 38 3.30 11.85 6.56
C GLU A 38 4.05 10.56 6.94
N MET A 39 4.45 9.76 5.95
CA MET A 39 5.28 8.58 6.16
C MET A 39 6.16 8.29 4.93
N ASN A 40 7.30 7.64 5.15
CA ASN A 40 8.16 7.19 4.05
C ASN A 40 7.52 5.98 3.35
N VAL A 41 6.79 6.22 2.27
CA VAL A 41 6.13 5.19 1.46
C VAL A 41 6.50 5.31 -0.01
N GLN A 42 6.52 4.16 -0.68
CA GLN A 42 6.66 4.05 -2.12
C GLN A 42 5.29 3.83 -2.75
N GLU A 43 5.06 4.40 -3.93
CA GLU A 43 3.83 4.17 -4.69
C GLU A 43 3.83 2.77 -5.29
N LEU A 44 2.70 2.08 -5.14
CA LEU A 44 2.46 0.78 -5.76
C LEU A 44 1.18 0.88 -6.61
N ASP A 45 1.35 0.68 -7.92
CA ASP A 45 0.29 0.86 -8.92
C ASP A 45 0.32 -0.26 -9.96
N GLU A 46 -0.57 -0.19 -10.96
CA GLU A 46 -0.64 -1.19 -12.04
C GLU A 46 0.65 -1.28 -12.88
N ASN A 47 1.44 -0.20 -12.95
CA ASN A 47 2.65 -0.14 -13.79
C ASN A 47 3.82 -0.85 -13.12
N ASN A 48 3.92 -0.78 -11.79
CA ASN A 48 5.08 -1.28 -11.05
C ASN A 48 4.78 -2.51 -10.17
N ALA A 49 3.51 -2.85 -9.92
CA ALA A 49 3.13 -3.91 -8.99
C ALA A 49 3.76 -5.26 -9.32
N LYS A 50 3.79 -5.66 -10.60
CA LYS A 50 4.38 -6.94 -10.99
C LYS A 50 5.87 -7.04 -10.66
N ILE A 51 6.61 -5.95 -10.83
CA ILE A 51 8.06 -5.92 -10.57
C ILE A 51 8.29 -5.97 -9.07
N ILE A 52 7.67 -5.05 -8.32
CA ILE A 52 7.82 -4.95 -6.87
C ILE A 52 7.39 -6.24 -6.17
N LEU A 53 6.22 -6.80 -6.52
CA LEU A 53 5.73 -8.02 -5.88
C LEU A 53 6.61 -9.25 -6.18
N LYS A 54 7.29 -9.28 -7.34
CA LYS A 54 8.26 -10.33 -7.66
C LYS A 54 9.49 -10.23 -6.77
N GLU A 55 9.97 -9.02 -6.47
CA GLU A 55 11.07 -8.77 -5.54
C GLU A 55 10.70 -9.17 -4.10
N LEU A 56 9.45 -8.92 -3.71
CA LEU A 56 8.93 -9.25 -2.37
C LEU A 56 8.56 -10.73 -2.17
N LYS A 57 8.73 -11.61 -3.18
CA LYS A 57 8.29 -13.01 -3.12
C LYS A 57 8.92 -13.82 -1.98
N THR A 58 10.11 -13.43 -1.52
CA THR A 58 10.81 -14.06 -0.40
C THR A 58 10.59 -13.36 0.94
N GLU A 59 9.81 -12.28 0.97
CA GLU A 59 9.53 -11.49 2.18
C GLU A 59 8.17 -11.83 2.79
N LEU A 60 8.03 -11.61 4.10
CA LEU A 60 6.72 -11.61 4.76
C LEU A 60 6.04 -10.25 4.52
N VAL A 61 5.04 -10.24 3.65
CA VAL A 61 4.30 -9.03 3.28
C VAL A 61 2.96 -8.98 3.99
N ILE A 62 2.62 -7.82 4.59
CA ILE A 62 1.31 -7.57 5.20
C ILE A 62 0.49 -6.69 4.26
N PHE A 63 -0.59 -7.25 3.71
CA PHE A 63 -1.59 -6.48 2.97
C PHE A 63 -2.66 -5.98 3.94
N MET A 64 -2.79 -4.66 4.08
CA MET A 64 -3.80 -4.02 4.92
C MET A 64 -4.47 -2.84 4.22
N GLY A 65 -5.75 -2.62 4.51
CA GLY A 65 -6.50 -1.52 3.90
C GLY A 65 -8.01 -1.70 3.97
N SER A 66 -8.72 -1.15 2.99
CA SER A 66 -10.16 -1.27 2.83
C SER A 66 -10.57 -2.66 2.30
N PHE A 67 -11.86 -3.00 2.37
CA PHE A 67 -12.37 -4.19 1.67
C PHE A 67 -12.12 -4.14 0.15
N TYR A 68 -12.15 -2.95 -0.45
CA TYR A 68 -11.88 -2.75 -1.88
C TYR A 68 -10.42 -3.04 -2.25
N PHE A 69 -9.48 -2.81 -1.32
CA PHE A 69 -8.06 -3.10 -1.54
C PHE A 69 -7.78 -4.59 -1.74
N TYR A 70 -8.47 -5.48 -1.03
CA TYR A 70 -8.21 -6.92 -1.11
C TYR A 70 -8.43 -7.50 -2.51
N ALA A 71 -9.35 -6.94 -3.30
CA ALA A 71 -9.53 -7.36 -4.69
C ALA A 71 -8.31 -7.03 -5.56
N ILE A 72 -7.70 -5.86 -5.35
CA ILE A 72 -6.47 -5.43 -6.03
C ILE A 72 -5.31 -6.34 -5.62
N ALA A 73 -5.09 -6.50 -4.31
CA ALA A 73 -4.02 -7.36 -3.79
C ALA A 73 -4.14 -8.81 -4.30
N LYS A 74 -5.36 -9.39 -4.29
CA LYS A 74 -5.62 -10.73 -4.82
C LYS A 74 -5.27 -10.82 -6.31
N ARG A 75 -5.73 -9.87 -7.13
CA ARG A 75 -5.42 -9.83 -8.57
C ARG A 75 -3.91 -9.80 -8.79
N TRP A 76 -3.23 -8.83 -8.18
CA TRP A 76 -1.78 -8.66 -8.40
C TRP A 76 -0.94 -9.82 -7.91
N THR A 77 -1.34 -10.48 -6.81
CA THR A 77 -0.60 -11.63 -6.27
C THR A 77 -0.86 -12.94 -7.01
N THR A 78 -1.93 -13.03 -7.80
CA THR A 78 -2.24 -14.24 -8.60
C THR A 78 -1.25 -14.40 -9.77
N ASP A 79 -0.77 -13.31 -10.36
CA ASP A 79 0.06 -13.33 -11.58
C ASP A 79 1.58 -13.29 -11.32
N VAL A 80 2.01 -13.36 -10.05
CA VAL A 80 3.42 -13.42 -9.61
C VAL A 80 3.82 -14.78 -9.03
N SER A 81 2.88 -15.75 -9.02
CA SER A 81 3.12 -17.14 -8.65
C SER A 81 4.05 -17.85 -9.62
#